data_AF-C0FWS8-F1
#
_entry.id   AF-C0FWS8-F1
#
_cell.length_a   1.000
_cell.length_b   1.000
_cell.length_c   1.000
_cell.angle_alpha   90.00
_cell.angle_beta   90.00
_cell.angle_gamma   90.00
#
_symmetry.space_group_name_H-M   'P 1'
#
loop_
_entity.id
_entity.type
_entity.pdbx_description
1 polymer ?
#
loop_
_entity_poly.entity_id
_entity_poly.type
_entity_poly.pdbx_seq_one_letter_code
_entity_poly.pdbx_strand_id
1 'polypeptide(L)' 'MTQYSEKSYKMASDNTKYNAAGKAVILENDEWRDEKEWDEVFGLMQNEQKNP' A
#
# COMPACT_ATOMS: atom_id res chain seq x y z
N MET A 1 3.90 12.98 -14.36
CA MET A 1 3.81 12.64 -12.91
C MET A 1 2.50 13.21 -12.40
N THR A 2 1.50 12.36 -12.19
CA THR A 2 0.25 12.78 -11.56
C THR A 2 0.56 13.13 -10.11
N GLN A 3 0.56 14.42 -9.80
CA GLN A 3 0.75 14.89 -8.43
C GLN A 3 -0.53 14.53 -7.66
N TYR A 4 -0.48 13.45 -6.88
CA TYR A 4 -1.56 13.16 -5.95
C TYR A 4 -1.68 14.35 -5.00
N SER A 5 -2.90 14.83 -4.78
CA SER A 5 -3.12 15.93 -3.85
C SER A 5 -2.58 15.53 -2.48
N GLU A 6 -1.96 16.46 -1.74
CA GLU A 6 -1.49 16.19 -0.37
C GLU A 6 -2.60 15.62 0.51
N LYS A 7 -3.85 16.01 0.23
CA LYS A 7 -5.06 15.47 0.85
C LYS A 7 -5.23 13.96 0.60
N SER A 8 -4.99 13.50 -0.62
CA SER A 8 -5.05 12.07 -0.97
C SER A 8 -3.97 11.28 -0.25
N TYR A 9 -2.74 11.80 -0.20
CA TYR A 9 -1.64 11.15 0.50
C TYR A 9 -1.91 11.07 2.01
N LYS A 10 -2.40 12.16 2.60
CA LYS A 10 -2.80 12.20 4.02
C LYS A 10 -3.90 11.19 4.34
N MET A 11 -4.92 11.10 3.48
CA MET A 11 -6.01 10.15 3.69
C MET A 11 -5.53 8.70 3.59
N ALA A 12 -4.60 8.39 2.70
CA ALA A 12 -3.97 7.07 2.63
C ALA A 12 -3.14 6.78 3.89
N SER A 13 -2.34 7.75 4.37
CA SER A 13 -1.55 7.56 5.59
C SER A 13 -2.40 7.37 6.83
N ASP A 14 -3.51 8.10 6.94
CA ASP A 14 -4.44 8.02 8.09
C ASP A 14 -5.17 6.67 8.12
N ASN A 15 -5.45 6.08 6.94
CA ASN A 15 -6.07 4.76 6.82
C ASN A 15 -5.08 3.60 7.03
N THR A 16 -3.78 3.84 6.82
CA THR A 16 -2.75 2.82 6.96
C THR A 16 -2.58 2.41 8.42
N LYS A 17 -2.67 1.11 8.71
CA LYS A 17 -2.44 0.57 10.06
C LYS A 17 -0.97 0.24 10.26
N TYR A 18 -0.44 0.58 11.44
CA TYR A 18 0.94 0.30 11.82
C TYR A 18 1.00 -0.60 13.05
N ASN A 19 1.95 -1.53 13.08
CA ASN A 19 2.21 -2.34 14.27
C ASN A 19 3.09 -1.58 15.27
N ALA A 20 3.33 -2.18 16.45
CA ALA A 20 4.15 -1.57 17.51
C ALA A 20 5.60 -1.27 17.09
N ALA A 21 6.10 -1.88 16.01
CA ALA A 21 7.41 -1.62 15.44
C ALA A 21 7.38 -0.53 14.35
N GLY A 22 6.24 0.14 14.14
CA GLY A 22 6.07 1.20 13.14
C GLY A 22 6.01 0.69 11.71
N LYS A 23 5.80 -0.61 11.47
CA LYS A 23 5.64 -1.17 10.12
C LYS A 23 4.17 -1.18 9.73
N ALA A 24 3.89 -0.78 8.48
CA ALA A 24 2.55 -0.89 7.91
C ALA A 24 2.14 -2.37 7.86
N VAL A 25 0.95 -2.68 8.39
CA VAL A 25 0.41 -4.04 8.47
C VAL A 25 -1.06 -4.06 8.06
N ILE A 26 -1.47 -5.15 7.42
CA ILE A 26 -2.88 -5.43 7.14
C ILE A 26 -3.39 -6.32 8.29
N LEU A 27 -4.47 -5.90 8.95
CA LEU A 27 -5.08 -6.66 10.05
C LEU A 27 -5.73 -7.95 9.54
N GLU A 28 -5.93 -8.92 10.42
CA GLU A 28 -6.50 -10.22 10.02
C GLU A 28 -7.96 -10.12 9.56
N ASN A 29 -8.72 -9.16 10.11
CA ASN A 29 -10.11 -8.87 9.72
C ASN A 29 -10.23 -7.71 8.72
N ASP A 30 -9.15 -7.35 8.04
CA ASP A 30 -9.18 -6.25 7.07
C ASP A 30 -9.81 -6.73 5.76
N GLU A 31 -10.78 -5.98 5.23
CA GLU A 31 -11.49 -6.33 3.99
C GLU A 31 -10.52 -6.43 2.80
N TRP A 32 -9.41 -5.70 2.83
CA TRP A 32 -8.40 -5.72 1.77
C TRP A 32 -7.43 -6.89 1.87
N ARG A 33 -7.48 -7.69 2.94
CA ARG A 33 -6.57 -8.82 3.14
C ARG A 33 -6.78 -9.95 2.13
N ASP A 34 -8.03 -10.17 1.72
CA ASP A 34 -8.40 -11.24 0.79
C ASP A 34 -8.39 -10.78 -0.67
N GLU A 35 -8.21 -9.47 -0.92
CA GLU A 35 -8.09 -8.91 -2.25
C GLU A 35 -6.71 -9.21 -2.84
N LYS A 36 -6.69 -9.97 -3.94
CA LYS A 36 -5.44 -10.40 -4.61
C LYS A 36 -5.02 -9.49 -5.76
N GLU A 37 -5.90 -8.57 -6.16
CA GLU A 37 -5.65 -7.68 -7.30
C GLU A 37 -4.45 -6.76 -7.04
N TRP A 38 -4.28 -6.30 -5.79
CA TRP A 38 -3.15 -5.45 -5.43
C TRP A 38 -1.82 -6.20 -5.26
N ASP A 39 -1.84 -7.49 -4.93
CA ASP A 39 -0.64 -8.32 -4.84
C ASP A 39 0.05 -8.46 -6.21
N GLU A 40 -0.73 -8.68 -7.27
CA GLU A 40 -0.23 -8.76 -8.65
C GLU A 40 0.38 -7.43 -9.11
N VAL A 41 -0.31 -6.32 -8.84
CA VAL A 41 0.15 -4.98 -9.17
C VAL A 41 1.44 -4.63 -8.41
N PHE A 42 1.54 -4.97 -7.13
CA PHE A 42 2.75 -4.75 -6.35
C PHE A 42 3.93 -5.57 -6.86
N GLY A 43 3.70 -6.82 -7.26
CA GLY A 43 4.70 -7.67 -7.89
C GLY A 43 5.26 -7.07 -9.18
N LEU A 44 4.39 -6.51 -10.03
CA LEU A 44 4.81 -5.81 -11.25
C LEU A 44 5.68 -4.58 -10.93
N MET A 45 5.26 -3.74 -9.97
CA MET A 45 6.05 -2.56 -9.57
C MET A 45 7.44 -2.93 -9.02
N GLN A 46 7.55 -4.02 -8.24
CA GLN A 46 8.84 -4.48 -7.75
C GLN A 46 9.75 -4.99 -8.86
N ASN A 47 9.18 -5.63 -9.88
CA ASN A 47 9.95 -6.11 -11.03
C ASN A 47 10.41 -4.95 -11.92
N GLU A 48 9.59 -3.91 -12.08
CA GLU A 48 9.97 -2.67 -12.77
C GLU A 48 11.09 -1.91 -12.02
N GLN A 49 11.06 -1.85 -10.68
CA GLN A 49 12.17 -1.25 -9.91
C GLN A 49 13.48 -2.05 -9.98
N LYS A 50 13.41 -3.36 -10.24
CA LYS A 50 14.60 -4.24 -10.33
C LYS A 50 15.24 -4.25 -11.72
N ASN A 51 14.51 -3.82 -12.75
CA ASN A 51 15.03 -3.64 -14.10
C ASN A 51 15.16 -2.14 -14.40
N PRO A 52 16.30 -1.50 -14.07
CA PRO A 52 16.54 -0.08 -14.35
C PRO A 52 16.60 0.24 -15.84
#